data_AF-A0A1Q3TR29-F1
#
_entry.id   AF-A0A1Q3TR29-F1
#
_cell.length_a   1.000
_cell.length_b   1.000
_cell.length_c   1.000
_cell.angle_alpha   90.00
_cell.angle_beta   90.00
_cell.angle_gamma   90.00
#
_symmetry.space_group_name_H-M   'P 1'
#
loop_
_entity.id
_entity.type
_entity.pdbx_description
1 polymer ?
#
loop_
_entity_poly.entity_id
_entity_poly.type
_entity_poly.pdbx_seq_one_letter_code
_entity_poly.pdbx_strand_id
1 'polypeptide(L)'
;MGQQKHILHAALILGLAAIGYLLIRKLSSIQSVAPEQENVLSHDKAGMDEELFIEGKTVFWAKCTVCHPIHKNDGDRLIASIQNDFWSSTEKIAQYLRAPEMFREEEYIKRLMEKFGTKTPHLKFPAISDREVKAIYLYVTESP
;
A
#
# COMPACT_ATOMS: atom_id res chain seq x y z
N MET A 1 62.54 -13.99 -4.99
CA MET A 1 61.82 -14.46 -3.78
C MET A 1 60.60 -13.60 -3.39
N GLY A 2 59.96 -12.85 -4.31
CA GLY A 2 58.78 -12.02 -4.01
C GLY A 2 57.44 -12.63 -4.47
N GLN A 3 57.44 -13.37 -5.57
CA GLN A 3 56.21 -13.85 -6.23
C GLN A 3 55.48 -14.97 -5.45
N GLN A 4 56.21 -15.81 -4.72
CA GLN A 4 55.63 -16.87 -3.88
C GLN A 4 54.85 -16.33 -2.67
N LYS A 5 55.19 -15.15 -2.14
CA LYS A 5 54.51 -14.55 -0.98
C LYS A 5 53.11 -14.06 -1.36
N HIS A 6 52.94 -13.50 -2.56
CA HIS A 6 51.65 -13.00 -3.04
C HIS A 6 50.64 -14.12 -3.32
N ILE A 7 51.10 -15.27 -3.82
CA ILE A 7 50.25 -16.44 -4.08
C ILE A 7 49.73 -17.02 -2.75
N LEU A 8 50.58 -17.07 -1.72
CA LEU A 8 50.20 -17.57 -0.40
C LEU A 8 49.14 -16.68 0.26
N HIS A 9 49.23 -15.35 0.09
CA HIS A 9 48.27 -14.40 0.64
C HIS A 9 46.92 -14.47 -0.08
N ALA A 10 46.92 -14.61 -1.42
CA ALA A 10 45.69 -14.77 -2.19
C ALA A 10 44.94 -16.08 -1.82
N ALA A 11 45.66 -17.17 -1.61
CA ALA A 11 45.09 -18.45 -1.18
C ALA A 11 44.48 -18.36 0.24
N LEU A 12 45.12 -17.61 1.15
CA LEU A 12 44.61 -17.37 2.51
C LEU A 12 43.30 -16.56 2.52
N ILE A 13 43.21 -15.52 1.68
CA ILE A 13 42.00 -14.69 1.57
C ILE A 13 40.85 -15.50 0.98
N LEU A 14 41.10 -16.28 -0.08
CA LEU A 14 40.08 -17.16 -0.67
C LEU A 14 39.64 -18.27 0.29
N GLY A 15 40.57 -18.83 1.07
CA GLY A 15 40.25 -19.81 2.12
C GLY A 15 39.35 -19.23 3.21
N LEU A 16 39.64 -18.02 3.68
CA LEU A 16 38.82 -17.32 4.68
C LEU A 16 37.41 -16.98 4.15
N ALA A 17 37.31 -16.56 2.89
CA ALA A 17 36.02 -16.30 2.25
C ALA A 17 35.18 -17.58 2.11
N ALA A 18 35.82 -18.72 1.76
CA ALA A 18 35.13 -20.01 1.65
C ALA A 18 34.65 -20.52 3.02
N ILE A 19 35.47 -20.37 4.07
CA ILE A 19 35.08 -20.74 5.45
C ILE A 19 33.93 -19.86 5.94
N GLY A 20 33.98 -18.54 5.68
CA GLY A 20 32.89 -17.62 5.98
C GLY A 20 31.58 -18.00 5.30
N TYR A 21 31.63 -18.34 4.01
CA TYR A 21 30.46 -18.78 3.26
C TYR A 21 29.87 -20.10 3.81
N LEU A 22 30.72 -21.07 4.18
CA LEU A 22 30.27 -22.34 4.75
C LEU A 22 29.65 -22.17 6.15
N LEU A 23 30.17 -21.24 6.97
CA LEU A 23 29.59 -20.93 8.28
C LEU A 23 28.22 -20.23 8.16
N ILE A 24 28.08 -19.26 7.24
CA ILE A 24 26.79 -18.62 6.95
C ILE A 24 25.77 -19.65 6.46
N ARG A 25 26.17 -20.55 5.54
CA ARG A 25 25.29 -21.59 5.01
C ARG A 25 24.85 -22.60 6.07
N LYS A 26 25.72 -22.94 7.05
CA LYS A 26 25.34 -23.80 8.18
C LYS A 26 24.37 -23.10 9.15
N LEU A 27 24.54 -21.79 9.38
CA LEU A 27 23.59 -20.99 10.17
C LEU A 27 22.20 -20.92 9.51
N SER A 28 22.14 -20.78 8.19
CA SER A 28 20.87 -20.81 7.44
C SER A 28 20.18 -22.18 7.44
N SER A 29 20.90 -23.27 7.71
CA SER A 29 20.36 -24.64 7.70
C SER A 29 19.83 -25.12 9.06
N ILE A 30 20.18 -24.45 10.16
CA ILE A 30 19.82 -24.90 11.52
C ILE A 30 18.51 -24.24 12.01
N GLN A 31 18.02 -23.21 11.32
CA GLN A 31 16.77 -22.51 11.68
C GLN A 31 15.54 -23.07 10.94
N SER A 32 15.50 -24.41 10.81
CA SER A 32 14.42 -25.20 10.19
C SER A 32 13.94 -26.26 11.19
N VAL A 33 13.52 -25.84 12.37
CA VAL A 33 12.66 -26.66 13.23
C VAL A 33 11.54 -25.75 13.73
N ALA A 34 10.34 -25.97 13.18
CA ALA A 34 9.11 -25.33 13.61
C ALA A 34 8.85 -25.61 15.10
N PRO A 35 8.25 -24.65 15.80
CA PRO A 35 6.80 -24.69 15.91
C PRO A 35 6.15 -23.34 15.56
N GLU A 36 4.82 -23.38 15.39
CA GLU A 36 3.89 -22.24 15.45
C GLU A 36 3.57 -21.53 14.12
N GLN A 37 2.66 -22.16 13.37
CA GLN A 37 2.03 -21.65 12.15
C GLN A 37 0.89 -20.65 12.41
N GLU A 38 0.93 -19.90 13.51
CA GLU A 38 -0.12 -18.92 13.88
C GLU A 38 0.36 -17.46 13.79
N ASN A 39 1.67 -17.20 13.74
CA ASN A 39 2.26 -15.85 13.79
C ASN A 39 2.72 -15.30 12.41
N VAL A 40 2.85 -16.14 11.39
CA VAL A 40 3.32 -15.68 10.05
C VAL A 40 2.22 -14.88 9.32
N LEU A 41 0.95 -15.23 9.53
CA LEU A 41 -0.17 -14.55 8.86
C LEU A 41 -0.42 -13.14 9.40
N SER A 42 -0.15 -12.89 10.69
CA SER A 42 -0.36 -11.58 11.33
C SER A 42 0.73 -10.58 10.95
N HIS A 43 1.97 -11.05 10.83
CA HIS A 43 3.11 -10.21 10.48
C HIS A 43 3.11 -9.80 9.00
N ASP A 44 2.71 -10.71 8.11
CA ASP A 44 2.53 -10.41 6.68
C ASP A 44 1.32 -9.49 6.45
N LYS A 45 0.23 -9.67 7.21
CA LYS A 45 -0.94 -8.80 7.11
C LYS A 45 -0.65 -7.39 7.63
N ALA A 46 0.00 -7.26 8.78
CA ALA A 46 0.40 -5.96 9.33
C ALA A 46 1.37 -5.22 8.39
N GLY A 47 2.35 -5.92 7.82
CA GLY A 47 3.29 -5.34 6.85
C GLY A 47 2.60 -4.93 5.53
N MET A 48 1.67 -5.74 5.04
CA MET A 48 0.87 -5.42 3.84
C MET A 48 -0.10 -4.25 4.08
N ASP A 49 -0.71 -4.16 5.26
CA ASP A 49 -1.60 -3.06 5.62
C ASP A 49 -0.79 -1.74 5.77
N GLU A 50 0.44 -1.78 6.29
CA GLU A 50 1.34 -0.62 6.33
C GLU A 50 1.79 -0.18 4.92
N GLU A 51 2.15 -1.13 4.06
CA GLU A 51 2.50 -0.85 2.66
C GLU A 51 1.34 -0.19 1.91
N LEU A 52 0.13 -0.75 2.04
CA LEU A 52 -1.08 -0.21 1.43
C LEU A 52 -1.46 1.16 2.02
N PHE A 53 -1.20 1.40 3.30
CA PHE A 53 -1.46 2.70 3.91
C PHE A 53 -0.52 3.79 3.33
N ILE A 54 0.77 3.49 3.18
CA ILE A 54 1.76 4.40 2.58
C ILE A 54 1.44 4.66 1.09
N GLU A 55 1.11 3.60 0.34
CA GLU A 55 0.67 3.70 -1.04
C GLU A 55 -0.60 4.57 -1.14
N GLY A 56 -1.59 4.31 -0.30
CA GLY A 56 -2.84 5.04 -0.24
C GLY A 56 -2.64 6.52 0.01
N LYS A 57 -1.78 6.87 0.98
CA LYS A 57 -1.37 8.26 1.22
C LYS A 57 -0.78 8.90 -0.04
N THR A 58 0.14 8.21 -0.71
CA THR A 58 0.82 8.71 -1.90
C THR A 58 -0.15 8.95 -3.05
N VAL A 59 -1.01 7.98 -3.33
CA VAL A 59 -1.99 8.06 -4.43
C VAL A 59 -3.05 9.12 -4.13
N PHE A 60 -3.57 9.18 -2.90
CA PHE A 60 -4.54 10.18 -2.48
C PHE A 60 -3.97 11.60 -2.57
N TRP A 61 -2.72 11.80 -2.15
CA TRP A 61 -2.03 13.07 -2.28
C TRP A 61 -1.78 13.50 -3.73
N ALA A 62 -1.54 12.55 -4.62
CA ALA A 62 -1.33 12.85 -6.03
C ALA A 62 -2.63 13.15 -6.80
N LYS A 63 -3.75 12.52 -6.43
CA LYS A 63 -4.99 12.51 -7.24
C LYS A 63 -6.19 13.19 -6.59
N CYS A 64 -6.27 13.22 -5.26
CA CYS A 64 -7.51 13.52 -4.53
C CYS A 64 -7.44 14.78 -3.67
N THR A 65 -6.28 15.10 -3.09
CA THR A 65 -6.11 16.20 -2.10
C THR A 65 -6.48 17.59 -2.62
N VAL A 66 -6.42 17.82 -3.92
CA VAL A 66 -6.82 19.11 -4.53
C VAL A 66 -8.29 19.43 -4.22
N CYS A 67 -9.16 18.42 -4.18
CA CYS A 67 -10.58 18.57 -3.87
C CYS A 67 -10.97 18.01 -2.49
N HIS A 68 -10.17 17.09 -1.96
CA HIS A 68 -10.40 16.40 -0.69
C HIS A 68 -9.19 16.56 0.24
N PRO A 69 -8.90 17.77 0.74
CA PRO A 69 -7.84 17.93 1.72
C PRO A 69 -8.22 17.18 3.01
N ILE A 70 -7.34 16.29 3.47
CA ILE A 70 -7.48 15.65 4.77
C ILE A 70 -6.85 16.59 5.80
N HIS A 71 -7.69 17.43 6.41
CA HIS A 71 -7.37 18.12 7.66
C HIS A 71 -7.90 17.29 8.83
N LYS A 72 -7.32 17.44 10.02
CA LYS A 72 -7.70 16.67 11.22
C LYS A 72 -9.22 16.66 11.52
N ASN A 73 -9.95 17.70 11.12
CA ASN A 73 -11.41 17.78 11.32
C ASN A 73 -12.23 17.40 10.07
N ASP A 74 -11.59 17.34 8.89
CA ASP A 74 -12.22 16.96 7.62
C ASP A 74 -12.03 15.48 7.30
N GLY A 75 -10.99 14.85 7.87
CA GLY A 75 -10.76 13.40 7.83
C GLY A 75 -11.99 12.64 8.31
N ASP A 76 -12.52 13.00 9.49
CA ASP A 76 -13.77 12.42 10.02
C ASP A 76 -14.95 12.56 9.06
N ARG A 77 -15.06 13.68 8.34
CA ARG A 77 -16.14 13.91 7.37
C ARG A 77 -15.98 13.07 6.12
N LEU A 78 -14.75 12.91 5.64
CA LEU A 78 -14.43 12.05 4.50
C LEU A 78 -14.65 10.58 4.87
N ILE A 79 -14.22 10.15 6.05
CA ILE A 79 -14.48 8.82 6.61
C ILE A 79 -15.98 8.55 6.72
N ALA A 80 -16.72 9.46 7.38
CA ALA A 80 -18.18 9.34 7.48
C ALA A 80 -18.86 9.32 6.10
N SER A 81 -18.28 10.01 5.12
CA SER A 81 -18.78 9.96 3.75
C SER A 81 -18.56 8.60 3.10
N ILE A 82 -17.46 7.89 3.38
CA ILE A 82 -17.13 6.58 2.81
C ILE A 82 -17.77 5.43 3.60
N GLN A 83 -18.06 5.62 4.88
CA GLN A 83 -18.70 4.61 5.74
C GLN A 83 -20.24 4.63 5.63
N ASN A 84 -20.82 5.44 4.73
CA ASN A 84 -22.26 5.41 4.50
C ASN A 84 -22.67 4.24 3.58
N ASP A 85 -23.95 3.89 3.59
CA ASP A 85 -24.50 2.79 2.78
C ASP A 85 -24.29 2.97 1.26
N PHE A 86 -24.04 4.20 0.79
CA PHE A 86 -23.79 4.45 -0.62
C PHE A 86 -22.44 3.88 -1.06
N TRP A 87 -21.40 3.93 -0.24
CA TRP A 87 -20.06 3.37 -0.54
C TRP A 87 -19.85 2.02 0.14
N SER A 88 -20.81 1.12 -0.04
CA SER A 88 -20.86 -0.19 0.61
C SER A 88 -19.70 -1.14 0.30
N SER A 89 -18.88 -0.84 -0.72
CA SER A 89 -17.72 -1.67 -1.07
C SER A 89 -16.65 -0.90 -1.88
N THR A 90 -15.43 -1.42 -1.85
CA THR A 90 -14.30 -0.92 -2.65
C THR A 90 -14.54 -1.03 -4.15
N GLU A 91 -15.33 -2.01 -4.60
CA GLU A 91 -15.69 -2.19 -6.00
C GLU A 91 -16.60 -1.06 -6.48
N LYS A 92 -17.56 -0.62 -5.66
CA LYS A 92 -18.43 0.51 -6.01
C LYS A 92 -17.64 1.82 -6.05
N ILE A 93 -16.69 2.00 -5.13
CA ILE A 93 -15.74 3.12 -5.17
C ILE A 93 -14.91 3.06 -6.46
N ALA A 94 -14.38 1.88 -6.83
CA ALA A 94 -13.60 1.72 -8.05
C ALA A 94 -14.41 2.02 -9.31
N GLN A 95 -15.66 1.56 -9.40
CA GLN A 95 -16.58 1.88 -10.50
C GLN A 95 -16.82 3.38 -10.60
N TYR A 96 -17.09 4.04 -9.48
CA TYR A 96 -17.28 5.47 -9.44
C TYR A 96 -16.04 6.24 -9.89
N LEU A 97 -14.86 5.89 -9.37
CA LEU A 97 -13.62 6.58 -9.73
C LEU A 97 -13.28 6.41 -11.21
N ARG A 98 -13.63 5.27 -11.84
CA ARG A 98 -13.37 5.04 -13.27
C ARG A 98 -14.36 5.74 -14.19
N ALA A 99 -15.64 5.76 -13.81
CA ALA A 99 -16.73 6.26 -14.64
C ALA A 99 -17.85 6.90 -13.79
N PRO A 100 -17.57 8.06 -13.16
CA PRO A 100 -18.48 8.70 -12.20
C PRO A 100 -19.77 9.22 -12.87
N GLU A 101 -19.76 9.45 -14.19
CA GLU A 101 -20.94 9.80 -14.99
C GLU A 101 -22.07 8.76 -14.93
N MET A 102 -21.74 7.48 -14.73
CA MET A 102 -22.75 6.42 -14.61
C MET A 102 -23.60 6.57 -13.34
N PHE A 103 -23.07 7.28 -12.34
CA PHE A 103 -23.73 7.53 -11.07
C PHE A 103 -24.41 8.90 -11.02
N ARG A 104 -24.50 9.64 -12.13
CA ARG A 104 -25.12 10.97 -12.16
C ARG A 104 -26.57 10.95 -11.66
N GLU A 105 -27.29 9.87 -11.94
CA GLU A 105 -28.70 9.76 -11.56
C GLU A 105 -28.92 9.32 -10.10
N GLU A 106 -27.85 8.90 -9.41
CA GLU A 106 -27.89 8.51 -8.01
C GLU A 106 -28.18 9.70 -7.10
N GLU A 107 -29.18 9.57 -6.24
CA GLU A 107 -29.64 10.63 -5.34
C GLU A 107 -28.51 11.21 -4.48
N TYR A 108 -27.60 10.37 -4.01
CA TYR A 108 -26.43 10.83 -3.25
C TYR A 108 -25.52 11.74 -4.09
N ILE A 109 -25.23 11.36 -5.34
CA ILE A 109 -24.37 12.12 -6.24
C ILE A 109 -25.06 13.42 -6.67
N LYS A 110 -26.37 13.39 -6.95
CA LYS A 110 -27.18 14.60 -7.22
C LYS A 110 -27.06 15.62 -6.10
N ARG A 111 -27.25 15.19 -4.84
CA ARG A 111 -27.13 16.08 -3.67
C ARG A 111 -25.74 16.68 -3.53
N LEU A 112 -24.69 15.91 -3.83
CA LEU A 112 -23.32 16.45 -3.82
C LEU A 112 -23.12 17.48 -4.94
N MET A 113 -23.59 17.16 -6.15
CA MET A 113 -23.51 18.07 -7.30
C MET A 113 -24.22 19.40 -7.02
N GLU A 114 -25.43 19.36 -6.43
CA GLU A 114 -26.17 20.54 -6.00
C GLU A 114 -25.45 21.32 -4.91
N LYS A 115 -24.98 20.63 -3.86
CA LYS A 115 -24.28 21.25 -2.72
C LYS A 115 -23.04 22.03 -3.16
N PHE A 116 -22.29 21.50 -4.13
CA PHE A 116 -21.06 22.12 -4.62
C PHE A 116 -21.27 22.94 -5.91
N GLY A 117 -22.51 23.08 -6.39
CA GLY A 117 -22.83 23.86 -7.59
C GLY A 117 -22.20 23.32 -8.89
N THR A 118 -21.98 22.01 -8.98
CA THR A 118 -21.33 21.37 -10.13
C THR A 118 -22.37 20.67 -11.01
N LYS A 119 -22.13 20.67 -12.33
CA LYS A 119 -22.98 19.97 -13.32
C LYS A 119 -22.47 18.58 -13.68
N THR A 120 -21.30 18.22 -13.17
CA THR A 120 -20.65 16.93 -13.40
C THR A 120 -20.24 16.33 -12.07
N PRO A 121 -20.28 14.99 -11.97
CA PRO A 121 -19.60 14.28 -10.87
C PRO A 121 -18.10 14.61 -10.78
N HIS A 122 -17.44 14.01 -9.79
CA HIS A 122 -15.99 14.14 -9.59
C HIS A 122 -15.18 13.79 -10.85
N LEU A 123 -13.91 14.20 -10.87
CA LEU A 123 -12.94 13.81 -11.90
C LEU A 123 -12.84 12.27 -11.98
N LYS A 124 -12.68 11.78 -13.21
CA LYS A 124 -12.52 10.34 -13.47
C LYS A 124 -11.06 9.92 -13.58
N PHE A 125 -10.78 8.71 -13.14
CA PHE A 125 -9.47 8.05 -13.16
C PHE A 125 -9.59 6.67 -13.84
N PRO A 126 -9.69 6.60 -15.18
CA PRO A 126 -10.01 5.34 -15.88
C PRO A 126 -8.96 4.24 -15.70
N ALA A 127 -7.71 4.63 -15.44
CA ALA A 127 -6.58 3.73 -15.24
C ALA A 127 -6.32 3.38 -13.76
N ILE A 128 -7.15 3.83 -12.83
CA ILE A 128 -6.95 3.49 -11.41
C ILE A 128 -7.16 1.98 -11.20
N SER A 129 -6.16 1.34 -10.62
CA SER A 129 -6.20 -0.09 -10.30
C SER A 129 -7.03 -0.37 -9.05
N ASP A 130 -7.55 -1.60 -8.92
CA ASP A 130 -8.28 -1.99 -7.70
C ASP A 130 -7.38 -1.93 -6.45
N ARG A 131 -6.08 -2.18 -6.61
CA ARG A 131 -5.09 -2.03 -5.54
C ARG A 131 -4.98 -0.58 -5.08
N GLU A 132 -4.85 0.37 -6.00
CA GLU A 132 -4.81 1.80 -5.66
C GLU A 132 -6.12 2.22 -4.95
N VAL A 133 -7.27 1.72 -5.38
CA VAL A 133 -8.55 2.01 -4.72
C VAL A 133 -8.58 1.45 -3.30
N LYS A 134 -8.13 0.21 -3.09
CA LYS A 134 -8.03 -0.40 -1.76
C LYS A 134 -7.06 0.37 -0.87
N ALA A 135 -5.91 0.79 -1.42
CA ALA A 135 -4.91 1.57 -0.70
C ALA A 135 -5.49 2.93 -0.26
N ILE A 136 -6.18 3.65 -1.16
CA ILE A 136 -6.88 4.89 -0.82
C ILE A 136 -7.93 4.67 0.27
N TYR A 137 -8.75 3.62 0.14
CA TYR A 137 -9.78 3.29 1.11
C TYR A 137 -9.15 3.10 2.50
N LEU A 138 -8.13 2.25 2.60
CA LEU A 138 -7.40 2.00 3.85
C LEU A 138 -6.79 3.28 4.42
N TYR A 139 -6.10 4.07 3.59
CA TYR A 139 -5.50 5.32 4.03
C TYR A 139 -6.55 6.28 4.60
N VAL A 140 -7.70 6.44 3.95
CA VAL A 140 -8.75 7.35 4.43
C VAL A 140 -9.38 6.85 5.72
N THR A 141 -9.69 5.55 5.84
CA THR A 141 -10.37 5.01 7.03
C THR A 141 -9.48 4.90 8.25
N GLU A 142 -8.18 4.73 8.07
CA GLU A 142 -7.20 4.60 9.15
C GLU A 142 -6.44 5.92 9.44
N SER A 143 -6.68 6.97 8.65
CA SER A 143 -6.09 8.29 8.91
C SER A 143 -6.72 8.94 10.16
N PRO A 144 -5.90 9.48 11.09
CA PRO A 144 -6.36 10.09 12.34
C PRO A 144 -6.84 11.54 12.21
#